data_AF-A0A7X8CI19-F1
#
_entry.id   AF-A0A7X8CI19-F1
#
_cell.length_a   1.000
_cell.length_b   1.000
_cell.length_c   1.000
_cell.angle_alpha   90.00
_cell.angle_beta   90.00
_cell.angle_gamma   90.00
#
_symmetry.space_group_name_H-M   'P 1'
#
loop_
_entity.id
_entity.type
_entity.pdbx_description
1 polymer ?
#
loop_
_entity_poly.entity_id
_entity_poly.type
_entity_poly.pdbx_seq_one_letter_code
_entity_poly.pdbx_strand_id
1 'polypeptide(L)'
;MNMSAGRRQAPNYHQNYEKESSPEEHWRKTLQEFFKTADYPEKVLQFERMGMEDFKIFNQQLKDFIRERVKSVNSTKLRKIFEIIKNAKDGRELLLAIPRLAYIVGREDKVNKDSVGLVITLLSDSILSLQSNEDRAGYKGIQKCAEAMVAYHKYYNK
;
A
#
# COMPACT_ATOMS: atom_id res chain seq x y z
N MET A 1 -42.82 -8.48 -55.12
CA MET A 1 -42.86 -7.96 -53.73
C MET A 1 -41.90 -8.78 -52.89
N ASN A 2 -40.73 -8.25 -52.56
CA ASN A 2 -39.79 -8.88 -51.61
C ASN A 2 -39.41 -7.80 -50.60
N MET A 3 -39.71 -8.07 -49.32
CA MET A 3 -39.49 -7.15 -48.22
C MET A 3 -38.01 -7.11 -47.85
N SER A 4 -37.40 -5.93 -47.96
CA SER A 4 -36.06 -5.64 -47.45
C SER A 4 -36.09 -5.59 -45.92
N ALA A 5 -35.47 -6.56 -45.26
CA ALA A 5 -35.24 -6.54 -43.82
C ALA A 5 -34.23 -5.43 -43.46
N GLY A 6 -34.72 -4.38 -42.79
CA GLY A 6 -33.88 -3.31 -42.28
C GLY A 6 -32.88 -3.82 -41.24
N ARG A 7 -31.58 -3.75 -41.56
CA ARG A 7 -30.50 -3.89 -40.57
C ARG A 7 -30.56 -2.70 -39.62
N ARG A 8 -31.04 -2.93 -38.39
CA ARG A 8 -30.87 -1.98 -37.28
C ARG A 8 -29.36 -1.89 -36.98
N GLN A 9 -28.76 -0.74 -37.26
CA GLN A 9 -27.40 -0.44 -36.80
C GLN A 9 -27.40 -0.42 -35.27
N ALA A 10 -26.51 -1.20 -34.66
CA ALA A 10 -26.26 -1.11 -33.22
C ALA A 10 -25.65 0.27 -32.90
N PRO A 11 -26.09 0.95 -31.84
CA PRO A 11 -25.51 2.22 -31.45
C PRO A 11 -24.03 2.03 -31.10
N ASN A 12 -23.19 2.82 -31.75
CA ASN A 12 -21.75 2.81 -31.61
C ASN A 12 -21.36 3.45 -30.26
N TYR A 13 -21.27 2.65 -29.19
CA TYR A 13 -20.75 3.08 -27.90
C TYR A 13 -19.23 3.19 -27.94
N HIS A 14 -18.70 4.18 -28.67
CA HIS A 14 -17.36 4.69 -28.38
C HIS A 14 -17.47 5.64 -27.18
N GLN A 15 -17.65 5.07 -25.99
CA GLN A 15 -17.33 5.80 -24.77
C GLN A 15 -15.81 5.93 -24.74
N ASN A 16 -15.33 7.17 -24.85
CA ASN A 16 -13.99 7.54 -24.43
C ASN A 16 -13.88 7.23 -22.93
N TYR A 17 -13.42 6.02 -22.59
CA TYR A 17 -12.93 5.73 -21.26
C TYR A 17 -11.61 6.51 -21.13
N GLU A 18 -11.69 7.77 -20.70
CA GLU A 18 -10.58 8.35 -19.97
C GLU A 18 -10.20 7.33 -18.91
N LYS A 19 -8.97 6.82 -18.99
CA LYS A 19 -8.47 5.72 -18.18
C LYS A 19 -8.38 6.25 -16.74
N GLU A 20 -9.49 6.20 -16.00
CA GLU A 20 -9.53 6.57 -14.59
C GLU A 20 -8.43 5.77 -13.89
N SER A 21 -7.41 6.47 -13.39
CA SER A 21 -6.29 5.86 -12.68
C SER A 21 -6.84 5.11 -11.49
N SER A 22 -6.46 3.85 -11.32
CA SER A 22 -6.98 3.05 -10.21
C SER A 22 -6.63 3.69 -8.87
N PRO A 23 -7.41 3.48 -7.79
CA PRO A 23 -7.06 4.00 -6.47
C PRO A 23 -5.64 3.61 -6.03
N GLU A 24 -5.19 2.40 -6.39
CA GLU A 24 -3.82 1.95 -6.11
C GLU A 24 -2.76 2.74 -6.87
N GLU A 25 -2.98 3.09 -8.14
CA GLU A 25 -2.06 3.95 -8.89
C GLU A 25 -1.96 5.35 -8.26
N HIS A 26 -3.09 5.89 -7.78
CA HIS A 26 -3.10 7.17 -7.07
C HIS A 26 -2.29 7.09 -5.76
N TRP A 27 -2.48 6.02 -4.97
CA TRP A 27 -1.71 5.83 -3.73
C TRP A 27 -0.23 5.62 -4.00
N ARG A 28 0.14 4.85 -5.03
CA ARG A 28 1.54 4.71 -5.46
C ARG A 28 2.16 6.06 -5.78
N LYS A 29 1.53 6.87 -6.64
CA LYS A 29 2.02 8.23 -6.97
C LYS A 29 2.20 9.08 -5.72
N THR A 30 1.21 9.06 -4.83
CA THR A 30 1.28 9.80 -3.55
C THR A 30 2.46 9.35 -2.71
N LEU A 31 2.74 8.04 -2.61
CA LEU A 31 3.88 7.50 -1.88
C LEU A 31 5.21 7.91 -2.53
N GLN A 32 5.30 7.85 -3.85
CA GLN A 32 6.51 8.25 -4.59
C GLN A 32 6.85 9.73 -4.39
N GLU A 33 5.85 10.59 -4.45
CA GLU A 33 5.98 12.02 -4.17
C GLU A 33 6.38 12.26 -2.71
N PHE A 34 5.74 11.56 -1.77
CA PHE A 34 5.98 11.74 -0.34
C PHE A 34 7.39 11.30 0.08
N PHE A 35 7.81 10.10 -0.33
CA PHE A 35 9.13 9.56 -0.04
C PHE A 35 10.22 10.09 -0.98
N LYS A 36 9.84 10.87 -2.01
CA LYS A 36 10.72 11.45 -3.03
C LYS A 36 11.51 10.39 -3.80
N THR A 37 10.95 9.19 -3.96
CA THR A 37 11.58 8.09 -4.67
C THR A 37 10.54 7.06 -5.13
N ALA A 38 10.77 6.46 -6.30
CA ALA A 38 10.03 5.28 -6.75
C ALA A 38 10.41 4.01 -5.97
N ASP A 39 11.61 4.00 -5.38
CA ASP A 39 12.20 2.85 -4.70
C ASP A 39 11.92 2.82 -3.19
N TYR A 40 10.81 3.43 -2.75
CA TYR A 40 10.37 3.30 -1.36
C TYR A 40 10.18 1.83 -0.93
N PRO A 41 9.77 0.87 -1.80
CA PRO A 41 9.68 -0.53 -1.40
C PRO A 41 11.03 -1.08 -0.93
N GLU A 42 12.10 -0.75 -1.63
CA GLU A 42 13.46 -1.18 -1.27
C GLU A 42 13.92 -0.57 0.04
N LYS A 43 13.59 0.71 0.30
CA LYS A 43 13.88 1.35 1.60
C LYS A 43 13.17 0.64 2.76
N VAL A 44 11.97 0.12 2.55
CA VAL A 44 11.27 -0.71 3.54
C VAL A 44 11.95 -2.07 3.72
N LEU A 45 12.33 -2.76 2.63
CA LEU A 45 13.06 -4.03 2.70
C LEU A 45 14.38 -3.90 3.45
N GLN A 46 15.06 -2.77 3.29
CA GLN A 46 16.34 -2.47 3.92
C GLN A 46 16.22 -1.91 5.34
N PHE A 47 15.01 -1.62 5.84
CA PHE A 47 14.79 -0.82 7.05
C PHE A 47 15.62 -1.24 8.28
N GLU A 48 15.78 -2.55 8.52
CA GLU A 48 16.55 -3.08 9.65
C GLU A 48 18.07 -2.99 9.46
N ARG A 49 18.55 -3.02 8.21
CA ARG A 49 19.98 -3.08 7.84
C ARG A 49 20.50 -1.81 7.18
N MET A 50 19.65 -0.78 7.10
CA MET A 50 19.95 0.49 6.46
C MET A 50 21.10 1.19 7.20
N GLY A 51 22.00 1.85 6.46
CA GLY A 51 23.05 2.66 7.05
C GLY A 51 22.48 3.79 7.92
N MET A 52 23.23 4.26 8.92
CA MET A 52 22.72 5.18 9.94
C MET A 52 22.12 6.47 9.38
N GLU A 53 22.77 7.11 8.39
CA GLU A 53 22.29 8.36 7.81
C GLU A 53 21.04 8.16 6.95
N ASP A 54 21.05 7.12 6.10
CA ASP A 54 19.87 6.72 5.32
C ASP A 54 18.70 6.39 6.24
N PHE A 55 18.95 5.68 7.35
CA PHE A 55 17.94 5.35 8.33
C PHE A 55 17.35 6.61 8.96
N LYS A 56 18.16 7.59 9.37
CA LYS A 56 17.66 8.86 9.93
C LYS A 56 16.73 9.58 8.93
N ILE A 57 17.13 9.66 7.67
CA ILE A 57 16.35 10.31 6.61
C ILE A 57 15.03 9.58 6.41
N PHE A 58 15.08 8.27 6.13
CA PHE A 58 13.89 7.48 5.84
C PHE A 58 12.96 7.37 7.05
N ASN A 59 13.52 7.21 8.25
CA ASN A 59 12.74 7.18 9.48
C ASN A 59 12.03 8.52 9.75
N GLN A 60 12.67 9.65 9.43
CA GLN A 60 12.00 10.95 9.53
C GLN A 60 10.87 11.08 8.51
N GLN A 61 11.08 10.66 7.26
CA GLN A 61 10.01 10.58 6.25
C GLN A 61 8.85 9.68 6.72
N LEU A 62 9.15 8.51 7.30
CA LEU A 62 8.14 7.59 7.83
C LEU A 62 7.34 8.23 8.97
N LYS A 63 8.00 8.98 9.86
CA LYS A 63 7.33 9.75 10.93
C LYS A 63 6.37 10.79 10.36
N ASP A 64 6.82 11.57 9.39
CA ASP A 64 6.01 12.60 8.75
C ASP A 64 4.85 11.97 7.98
N PHE A 65 5.07 10.84 7.29
CA PHE A 65 4.03 10.07 6.61
C PHE A 65 2.92 9.65 7.58
N ILE A 66 3.31 9.07 8.72
CA ILE A 66 2.33 8.62 9.72
C ILE A 66 1.55 9.80 10.30
N ARG A 67 2.23 10.92 10.58
CA ARG A 67 1.60 12.14 11.12
C ARG A 67 0.64 12.80 10.14
N GLU A 68 0.98 12.85 8.85
CA GLU A 68 0.27 13.68 7.87
C GLU A 68 -0.75 12.89 7.07
N ARG A 69 -0.49 11.61 6.80
CA ARG A 69 -1.33 10.79 5.92
C ARG A 69 -2.11 9.71 6.64
N VAL A 70 -1.67 9.28 7.83
CA VAL A 70 -2.24 8.12 8.53
C VAL A 70 -2.95 8.52 9.84
N LYS A 71 -2.93 9.80 10.23
CA LYS A 71 -3.50 10.28 11.50
C LYS A 71 -4.97 9.89 11.72
N SER A 72 -5.79 9.91 10.67
CA SER A 72 -7.22 9.57 10.74
C SER A 72 -7.50 8.08 10.93
N VAL A 73 -6.50 7.21 10.73
CA VAL A 73 -6.69 5.77 10.83
C VAL A 73 -6.88 5.37 12.29
N ASN A 74 -7.89 4.54 12.56
CA ASN A 74 -8.10 4.03 13.91
C ASN A 74 -6.93 3.12 14.35
N SER A 75 -6.37 3.35 15.55
CA SER A 75 -5.28 2.56 16.13
C SER A 75 -5.53 1.05 16.15
N THR A 76 -6.77 0.62 16.36
CA THR A 76 -7.16 -0.80 16.32
C THR A 76 -7.02 -1.38 14.92
N LYS A 77 -7.37 -0.61 13.90
CA LYS A 77 -7.28 -1.02 12.49
C LYS A 77 -5.85 -1.12 12.06
N LEU A 78 -5.07 -0.10 12.38
CA LEU A 78 -3.65 -0.07 12.09
C LEU A 78 -2.92 -1.23 12.78
N ARG A 79 -3.23 -1.51 14.06
CA ARG A 79 -2.73 -2.70 14.76
C ARG A 79 -3.11 -4.00 14.05
N LYS A 80 -4.35 -4.16 13.57
CA LYS A 80 -4.77 -5.36 12.83
C LYS A 80 -3.95 -5.58 11.56
N ILE A 81 -3.68 -4.52 10.80
CA ILE A 81 -2.81 -4.57 9.62
C ILE A 81 -1.42 -5.07 10.02
N PHE A 82 -0.85 -4.49 11.07
CA PHE A 82 0.51 -4.84 11.50
C PHE A 82 0.64 -6.22 12.15
N GLU A 83 -0.39 -6.70 12.84
CA GLU A 83 -0.43 -8.09 13.33
C GLU A 83 -0.43 -9.09 12.17
N ILE A 84 -1.06 -8.78 11.03
CA ILE A 84 -0.98 -9.65 9.84
C ILE A 84 0.46 -9.75 9.35
N ILE A 85 1.18 -8.62 9.25
CA ILE A 85 2.57 -8.57 8.79
C ILE A 85 3.54 -9.22 9.78
N LYS A 86 3.39 -8.90 11.07
CA LYS A 86 4.28 -9.35 12.14
C LYS A 86 4.22 -10.86 12.36
N ASN A 87 3.04 -11.46 12.20
CA ASN A 87 2.84 -12.88 12.45
C ASN A 87 3.21 -13.77 11.25
N ALA A 88 3.52 -13.19 10.09
CA ALA A 88 4.05 -13.92 8.95
C ALA A 88 5.45 -14.48 9.25
N LYS A 89 5.68 -15.76 8.94
CA LYS A 89 6.94 -16.47 9.24
C LYS A 89 7.98 -16.33 8.15
N ASP A 90 7.55 -16.09 6.92
CA ASP A 90 8.39 -16.00 5.73
C ASP A 90 7.77 -15.07 4.67
N GLY A 91 8.48 -14.90 3.55
CA GLY A 91 7.99 -14.07 2.44
C GLY A 91 6.73 -14.63 1.77
N ARG A 92 6.50 -15.95 1.80
CA ARG A 92 5.32 -16.58 1.21
C ARG A 92 4.06 -16.25 2.00
N GLU A 93 4.12 -16.33 3.32
CA GLU A 93 2.99 -15.94 4.19
C GLU A 93 2.65 -14.46 4.03
N LEU A 94 3.65 -13.57 3.83
CA LEU A 94 3.41 -12.16 3.50
C LEU A 94 2.72 -11.98 2.14
N LEU A 95 3.16 -12.68 1.10
CA LEU A 95 2.51 -12.62 -0.22
C LEU A 95 1.04 -13.05 -0.12
N LEU A 96 0.76 -14.12 0.63
CA LEU A 96 -0.61 -14.59 0.88
C LEU A 96 -1.43 -13.64 1.76
N ALA A 97 -0.79 -12.71 2.47
CA ALA A 97 -1.50 -11.69 3.24
C ALA A 97 -2.03 -10.53 2.39
N ILE A 98 -1.48 -10.29 1.18
CA ILE A 98 -1.87 -9.15 0.33
C ILE A 98 -3.38 -9.10 0.06
N PRO A 99 -4.08 -10.19 -0.32
CA PRO A 99 -5.53 -10.15 -0.52
C PRO A 99 -6.30 -9.78 0.75
N ARG A 100 -5.82 -10.23 1.91
CA ARG A 100 -6.42 -9.88 3.21
C ARG A 100 -6.21 -8.41 3.55
N LEU A 101 -5.05 -7.84 3.20
CA LEU A 101 -4.80 -6.41 3.33
C LEU A 101 -5.72 -5.62 2.38
N ALA A 102 -5.77 -5.97 1.09
CA ALA A 102 -6.65 -5.32 0.12
C ALA A 102 -8.13 -5.32 0.56
N TYR A 103 -8.60 -6.42 1.15
CA TYR A 103 -9.94 -6.51 1.73
C TYR A 103 -10.19 -5.52 2.87
N ILE A 104 -9.18 -5.21 3.70
CA ILE A 104 -9.30 -4.18 4.73
C ILE A 104 -9.59 -2.82 4.10
N VAL A 105 -8.85 -2.45 3.04
CA VAL A 105 -9.09 -1.19 2.29
C VAL A 105 -10.49 -1.19 1.66
N GLY A 106 -10.89 -2.30 1.06
CA GLY A 106 -12.18 -2.44 0.38
C GLY A 106 -13.39 -2.25 1.30
N ARG A 107 -13.20 -2.42 2.60
CA ARG A 107 -14.23 -2.23 3.64
C ARG A 107 -14.25 -0.86 4.27
N GLU A 108 -13.31 0.01 3.92
CA GLU A 108 -13.25 1.36 4.47
C GLU A 108 -14.33 2.26 3.87
N ASP A 109 -14.81 3.18 4.69
CA ASP A 109 -15.56 4.32 4.19
C ASP A 109 -14.68 5.22 3.31
N LYS A 110 -15.31 6.08 2.50
CA LYS A 110 -14.59 6.97 1.59
C LYS A 110 -13.62 7.91 2.31
N VAL A 111 -13.87 8.23 3.59
CA VAL A 111 -13.06 9.19 4.36
C VAL A 111 -11.72 8.58 4.76
N ASN A 112 -11.70 7.30 5.15
CA ASN A 112 -10.53 6.61 5.66
C ASN A 112 -9.83 5.75 4.60
N LYS A 113 -10.52 5.46 3.48
CA LYS A 113 -10.03 4.58 2.42
C LYS A 113 -8.67 5.01 1.87
N ASP A 114 -8.43 6.31 1.71
CA ASP A 114 -7.14 6.79 1.19
C ASP A 114 -6.00 6.59 2.19
N SER A 115 -6.19 6.97 3.46
CA SER A 115 -5.17 6.78 4.50
C SER A 115 -4.84 5.30 4.73
N VAL A 116 -5.86 4.44 4.74
CA VAL A 116 -5.68 2.98 4.88
C VAL A 116 -5.08 2.39 3.61
N GLY A 117 -5.50 2.87 2.43
CA GLY A 117 -4.95 2.50 1.14
C GLY A 117 -3.46 2.80 1.03
N LEU A 118 -3.02 3.99 1.41
CA LEU A 118 -1.60 4.37 1.43
C LEU A 118 -0.74 3.42 2.28
N VAL A 119 -1.21 3.08 3.49
CA VAL A 119 -0.50 2.13 4.37
C VAL A 119 -0.41 0.75 3.71
N ILE A 120 -1.50 0.27 3.12
CA ILE A 120 -1.57 -1.06 2.54
C ILE A 120 -0.80 -1.15 1.23
N THR A 121 -0.81 -0.11 0.40
CA THR A 121 0.01 -0.01 -0.81
C THR A 121 1.49 0.02 -0.45
N LEU A 122 1.90 0.82 0.55
CA LEU A 122 3.29 0.85 1.02
C LEU A 122 3.77 -0.57 1.39
N LEU A 123 3.00 -1.27 2.22
CA LEU A 123 3.36 -2.63 2.66
C LEU A 123 3.30 -3.65 1.51
N SER A 124 2.25 -3.61 0.69
CA SER A 124 2.05 -4.60 -0.40
C SER A 124 3.14 -4.48 -1.45
N ASP A 125 3.57 -3.26 -1.78
CA ASP A 125 4.66 -3.04 -2.72
C ASP A 125 5.98 -3.55 -2.18
N SER A 126 6.28 -3.30 -0.91
CA SER A 126 7.46 -3.88 -0.25
C SER A 126 7.42 -5.40 -0.25
N ILE A 127 6.27 -6.02 -0.01
CA ILE A 127 6.11 -7.48 -0.07
C ILE A 127 6.36 -7.99 -1.49
N LEU A 128 5.80 -7.33 -2.51
CA LEU A 128 5.97 -7.71 -3.92
C LEU A 128 7.41 -7.50 -4.43
N SER A 129 8.20 -6.65 -3.78
CA SER A 129 9.62 -6.43 -4.09
C SER A 129 10.56 -7.48 -3.48
N LEU A 130 10.07 -8.41 -2.66
CA LEU A 130 10.88 -9.52 -2.14
C LEU A 130 11.43 -10.37 -3.31
N GLN A 131 12.74 -10.65 -3.27
CA GLN A 131 13.40 -11.40 -4.33
C GLN A 131 13.08 -12.90 -4.29
N SER A 132 12.77 -13.42 -3.10
CA SER A 132 12.37 -14.81 -2.89
C SER A 132 11.60 -14.97 -1.57
N ASN A 133 10.92 -16.10 -1.40
CA ASN A 133 10.27 -16.45 -0.13
C ASN A 133 11.26 -16.60 1.04
N GLU A 134 12.54 -16.84 0.73
CA GLU A 134 13.62 -17.08 1.67
C GLU A 134 14.40 -15.79 2.02
N ASP A 135 14.05 -14.63 1.43
CA ASP A 135 14.66 -13.34 1.73
C ASP A 135 14.32 -12.88 3.16
N ARG A 136 15.04 -13.46 4.11
CA ARG A 136 14.83 -13.24 5.55
C ARG A 136 15.07 -11.80 5.95
N ALA A 137 16.07 -11.17 5.34
CA ALA A 137 16.44 -9.79 5.64
C ALA A 137 15.37 -8.83 5.11
N GLY A 138 14.87 -9.05 3.89
CA GLY A 138 13.80 -8.26 3.30
C GLY A 138 12.52 -8.32 4.14
N TYR A 139 12.02 -9.51 4.46
CA TYR A 139 10.77 -9.60 5.22
C TYR A 139 10.92 -9.08 6.65
N LYS A 140 12.08 -9.22 7.29
CA LYS A 140 12.35 -8.61 8.60
C LYS A 140 12.36 -7.09 8.53
N GLY A 141 12.89 -6.50 7.46
CA GLY A 141 12.77 -5.07 7.16
C GLY A 141 11.32 -4.61 7.13
N ILE A 142 10.45 -5.34 6.41
CA ILE A 142 9.00 -5.05 6.36
C ILE A 142 8.38 -5.09 7.76
N GLN A 143 8.67 -6.13 8.55
CA GLN A 143 8.14 -6.27 9.92
C GLN A 143 8.58 -5.12 10.82
N LYS A 144 9.85 -4.69 10.72
CA LYS A 144 10.40 -3.58 11.52
C LYS A 144 9.85 -2.22 11.11
N CYS A 145 9.67 -2.00 9.80
CA CYS A 145 9.01 -0.80 9.30
C CYS A 145 7.55 -0.74 9.79
N ALA A 146 6.80 -1.83 9.68
CA ALA A 146 5.44 -1.96 10.20
C ALA A 146 5.38 -1.66 11.71
N GLU A 147 6.31 -2.21 12.50
CA GLU A 147 6.42 -1.93 13.94
C GLU A 147 6.65 -0.44 14.24
N ALA A 148 7.57 0.21 13.50
CA ALA A 148 7.83 1.65 13.63
C ALA A 148 6.60 2.50 13.29
N MET A 149 5.85 2.13 12.25
CA MET A 149 4.60 2.80 11.90
C MET A 149 3.56 2.72 13.02
N VAL A 150 3.40 1.57 13.70
CA VAL A 150 2.53 1.45 14.90
C VAL A 150 2.97 2.45 15.96
N ALA A 151 4.28 2.48 16.24
CA ALA A 151 4.86 3.27 17.31
C ALA A 151 4.64 4.76 17.07
N TYR A 152 4.91 5.24 15.85
CA TYR A 152 4.67 6.63 15.50
C TYR A 152 3.19 6.99 15.48
N HIS A 153 2.33 6.08 15.02
CA HIS A 153 0.90 6.35 15.04
C HIS A 153 0.40 6.51 16.47
N LYS A 154 0.83 5.63 17.39
CA LYS A 154 0.53 5.75 18.82
C LYS A 154 1.13 7.02 19.43
N TYR A 155 2.32 7.42 19.00
CA TYR A 155 2.98 8.64 19.47
C TYR A 155 2.20 9.91 19.09
N TYR A 156 1.60 9.96 17.90
CA TYR A 156 0.85 11.12 17.42
C TYR A 156 -0.65 11.12 17.79
N ASN A 157 -1.26 9.95 17.96
CA ASN A 157 -2.68 9.81 18.31
C ASN A 157 -2.89 9.64 19.83
N LYS A 158 -2.53 10.69 20.59
CA LYS A 158 -2.89 10.82 22.01
C LYS A 158 -4.41 10.84 22.20
#